data_AF-A0A9P8HUX1-F1
#
_entry.id   AF-A0A9P8HUX1-F1
#
_cell.length_a   1.000
_cell.length_b   1.000
_cell.length_c   1.000
_cell.angle_alpha   90.00
_cell.angle_beta   90.00
_cell.angle_gamma   90.00
#
_symmetry.space_group_name_H-M   'P 1'
#
loop_
_entity.id
_entity.type
_entity.pdbx_description
1 polymer ?
#
loop_
_entity_poly.entity_id
_entity_poly.type
_entity_poly.pdbx_seq_one_letter_code
_entity_poly.pdbx_strand_id
1 'polypeptide(L)'
;MSSVKFDQLPHPAKIMARMFLNGELIREADLDRPFHAFRKELYFFYGTLMDPATLVKALNLQDPPVLLPARIIGYCCMLWDQYPALLDGPLGATVHGMVYEAQSPEEVEL
;
A
#
# COMPACT_ATOMS: atom_id res chain seq x y z
N MET A 1 27.81 17.17 6.47
CA MET A 1 26.47 17.62 6.05
C MET A 1 26.32 17.27 4.58
N SER A 2 25.84 16.07 4.32
CA SER A 2 25.81 15.50 2.96
C SER A 2 24.43 15.76 2.37
N SER A 3 24.38 16.65 1.39
CA SER A 3 23.17 16.97 0.62
C SER A 3 22.78 15.75 -0.21
N VAL A 4 21.63 15.14 0.08
CA VAL A 4 21.09 14.05 -0.72
C VAL A 4 20.57 14.65 -2.03
N LYS A 5 21.18 14.27 -3.14
CA LYS A 5 20.76 14.70 -4.48
C LYS A 5 19.52 13.89 -4.88
N PHE A 6 18.37 14.58 -4.96
CA PHE A 6 17.06 13.99 -5.27
C PHE A 6 16.85 13.69 -6.78
N ASP A 7 17.79 14.06 -7.64
CA ASP A 7 17.65 13.96 -9.10
C ASP A 7 17.95 12.56 -9.69
N GLN A 8 18.24 11.56 -8.85
CA GLN A 8 18.55 10.18 -9.29
C GLN A 8 17.58 9.11 -8.77
N LEU A 9 16.46 9.48 -8.14
CA LEU A 9 15.44 8.49 -7.79
C LEU A 9 14.66 8.08 -9.05
N PRO A 10 14.48 6.76 -9.33
CA PRO A 10 13.60 6.31 -10.39
C PRO A 10 12.17 6.77 -10.08
N HIS A 11 11.40 7.07 -11.14
CA HIS A 11 10.04 7.64 -11.08
C HIS A 11 9.25 7.09 -9.87
N PRO A 12 8.73 7.97 -8.98
CA PRO A 12 8.22 7.58 -7.66
C PRO A 12 7.12 6.50 -7.67
N ALA A 13 6.42 6.34 -8.80
CA ALA A 13 5.41 5.30 -8.97
C ALA A 13 5.95 3.87 -8.77
N LYS A 14 7.21 3.58 -9.12
CA LYS A 14 7.76 2.21 -9.07
C LYS A 14 8.38 1.82 -7.73
N ILE A 15 8.76 2.78 -6.89
CA ILE A 15 9.31 2.49 -5.56
C ILE A 15 8.19 2.36 -4.51
N MET A 16 7.09 3.10 -4.68
CA MET A 16 6.05 3.22 -3.64
C MET A 16 5.21 1.95 -3.45
N ALA A 17 5.21 1.01 -4.39
CA ALA A 17 4.53 -0.28 -4.22
C ALA A 17 5.30 -1.25 -3.29
N ARG A 18 6.64 -1.13 -3.22
CA ARG A 18 7.51 -2.19 -2.68
C ARG A 18 8.21 -1.85 -1.35
N MET A 19 7.80 -0.78 -0.65
CA MET A 19 8.37 -0.41 0.66
C MET A 19 7.39 -0.45 1.83
N PHE A 20 6.12 -0.79 1.63
CA PHE A 20 5.14 -0.81 2.73
C PHE A 20 5.01 -2.21 3.36
N LEU A 21 5.35 -2.28 4.65
CA LEU A 21 5.07 -3.37 5.62
C LEU A 21 5.97 -4.63 5.56
N ASN A 22 7.29 -4.46 5.78
CA ASN A 22 8.04 -5.52 6.48
C ASN A 22 7.69 -5.47 7.97
N GLY A 23 6.47 -5.88 8.29
CA GLY A 23 6.05 -6.28 9.63
C GLY A 23 5.72 -7.76 9.56
N GLU A 24 6.71 -8.60 9.86
CA GLU A 24 6.56 -10.04 9.98
C GLU A 24 5.35 -10.39 10.87
N LEU A 25 4.24 -10.76 10.24
CA LEU A 25 3.25 -11.66 10.83
C LEU A 25 3.19 -12.90 9.96
N ILE A 26 4.33 -13.53 9.75
CA ILE A 26 4.35 -14.97 9.45
C ILE A 26 3.93 -15.64 10.76
N ARG A 27 2.64 -15.92 10.93
CA ARG A 27 2.18 -16.75 12.06
C ARG A 27 2.79 -18.13 11.86
N GLU A 28 3.43 -18.71 12.88
CA GLU A 28 4.05 -20.05 12.81
C GLU A 28 3.12 -21.16 12.29
N ALA A 29 1.79 -20.95 12.32
CA ALA A 29 0.76 -21.85 11.77
C ALA A 29 0.75 -21.99 10.23
N ASP A 30 1.67 -21.33 9.52
CA ASP A 30 1.66 -21.20 8.06
C ASP A 30 2.79 -21.99 7.36
N LEU A 31 3.53 -22.81 8.12
CA LEU A 31 4.61 -23.68 7.62
C LEU A 31 4.11 -25.01 7.03
N ASP A 32 2.84 -25.39 7.26
CA ASP A 32 2.25 -26.66 6.78
C ASP A 32 1.48 -26.53 5.45
N ARG A 33 1.39 -25.33 4.85
CA ARG A 33 0.65 -25.14 3.60
C ARG A 33 1.53 -25.42 2.39
N PRO A 34 1.03 -26.14 1.36
CA PRO A 34 1.80 -26.42 0.15
C PRO A 34 2.29 -25.11 -0.48
N PHE A 35 3.58 -25.08 -0.80
CA PHE A 35 4.44 -23.91 -1.05
C PHE A 35 4.04 -22.94 -2.18
N HIS A 36 2.83 -23.01 -2.74
CA HIS A 36 2.39 -22.20 -3.89
C HIS A 36 0.98 -21.59 -3.76
N ALA A 37 0.31 -21.66 -2.61
CA ALA A 37 -0.93 -20.91 -2.43
C ALA A 37 -0.63 -19.42 -2.25
N PHE A 38 -1.08 -18.58 -3.18
CA PHE A 38 -1.01 -17.12 -3.06
C PHE A 38 -1.59 -16.70 -1.69
N ARG A 39 -0.78 -16.00 -0.90
CA ARG A 39 -1.24 -15.44 0.36
C ARG A 39 -1.93 -14.12 0.03
N LYS A 40 -3.18 -14.00 0.42
CA LYS A 40 -3.91 -12.75 0.27
C LYS A 40 -3.21 -11.65 1.06
N GLU A 41 -2.84 -10.59 0.36
CA GLU A 41 -2.15 -9.44 0.93
C GLU A 41 -3.13 -8.28 1.12
N LEU A 42 -2.95 -7.51 2.20
CA LEU A 42 -3.78 -6.36 2.51
C LEU A 42 -3.05 -5.07 2.14
N TYR A 43 -3.69 -4.26 1.31
CA TYR A 43 -3.18 -2.97 0.85
C TYR A 43 -3.98 -1.84 1.44
N PHE A 44 -3.31 -0.87 2.06
CA PHE A 44 -3.93 0.35 2.59
C PHE A 44 -3.78 1.52 1.60
N PHE A 45 -4.91 2.08 1.17
CA PHE A 45 -4.98 3.23 0.27
C PHE A 45 -5.41 4.48 1.03
N TYR A 46 -4.75 5.61 0.77
CA TYR A 46 -4.90 6.89 1.48
C TYR A 46 -5.08 8.10 0.54
N GLY A 47 -5.56 7.86 -0.69
CA GLY A 47 -5.75 8.88 -1.71
C GLY A 47 -6.76 8.44 -2.77
N THR A 48 -6.50 8.71 -4.04
CA THR A 48 -7.45 8.44 -5.14
C THR A 48 -7.87 6.97 -5.24
N LEU A 49 -7.00 6.03 -4.87
CA LEU A 49 -7.29 4.59 -4.86
C LEU A 49 -8.26 4.16 -3.75
N MET A 50 -8.69 5.07 -2.88
CA MET A 50 -9.80 4.82 -1.94
C MET A 50 -11.17 4.76 -2.62
N ASP A 51 -11.27 5.24 -3.86
CA ASP A 51 -12.49 5.14 -4.66
C ASP A 51 -12.51 3.80 -5.40
N PRO A 52 -13.53 2.94 -5.20
CA PRO A 52 -13.61 1.64 -5.86
C PRO A 52 -13.55 1.72 -7.39
N ALA A 53 -14.20 2.72 -8.00
CA ALA A 53 -14.23 2.86 -9.46
C ALA A 53 -12.85 3.21 -10.03
N THR A 54 -12.07 4.01 -9.30
CA THR A 54 -10.68 4.30 -9.63
C THR A 54 -9.82 3.04 -9.47
N LEU A 55 -10.01 2.29 -8.38
CA LEU A 55 -9.23 1.08 -8.12
C LEU A 55 -9.47 -0.01 -9.16
N VAL A 56 -10.72 -0.22 -9.60
CA VAL A 56 -11.06 -1.13 -10.71
C VAL A 56 -10.23 -0.83 -11.95
N LYS A 57 -10.12 0.46 -12.32
CA LYS A 57 -9.38 0.88 -13.50
C LYS A 57 -7.87 0.69 -13.33
N ALA A 58 -7.35 0.98 -12.13
CA ALA A 58 -5.92 0.85 -11.83
C ALA A 58 -5.47 -0.61 -11.82
N LEU A 59 -6.27 -1.51 -11.26
CA LEU A 59 -6.00 -2.95 -11.15
C LEU A 59 -6.56 -3.78 -12.32
N ASN A 60 -7.27 -3.15 -13.26
CA ASN A 60 -7.96 -3.81 -14.36
C ASN A 60 -8.90 -4.95 -13.88
N LEU A 61 -9.64 -4.69 -12.80
CA LEU A 61 -10.58 -5.66 -12.23
C LEU A 61 -11.84 -5.78 -13.10
N GLN A 62 -12.44 -6.96 -13.11
CA GLN A 62 -13.73 -7.19 -13.80
C GLN A 62 -14.90 -6.60 -13.01
N ASP A 63 -14.84 -6.70 -11.68
CA ASP A 63 -15.91 -6.26 -10.77
C ASP A 63 -15.40 -5.21 -9.76
N PRO A 64 -16.28 -4.35 -9.23
CA PRO A 64 -15.94 -3.44 -8.15
C PRO A 64 -15.44 -4.18 -6.90
N PRO A 65 -14.25 -3.85 -6.38
CA PRO A 65 -13.72 -4.49 -5.19
C PRO A 65 -14.46 -4.03 -3.94
N VAL A 66 -14.47 -4.89 -2.93
CA VAL A 66 -14.92 -4.51 -1.58
C VAL A 66 -13.77 -3.78 -0.89
N LEU A 67 -14.00 -2.51 -0.57
CA LEU A 67 -13.08 -1.69 0.22
C LEU A 67 -13.55 -1.60 1.67
N LEU A 68 -12.61 -1.83 2.59
CA LEU A 68 -12.87 -1.77 4.03
C LEU A 68 -12.34 -0.46 4.61
N PRO A 69 -13.17 0.37 5.27
CA PRO A 69 -12.69 1.57 5.97
C PRO A 69 -11.63 1.21 7.02
N ALA A 70 -10.51 1.91 7.01
CA ALA A 70 -9.39 1.65 7.90
C ALA A 70 -8.68 2.95 8.33
N ARG A 71 -7.83 2.84 9.34
CA ARG A 71 -6.95 3.93 9.77
C ARG A 71 -5.60 3.39 10.24
N ILE A 72 -4.55 4.18 10.01
CA ILE A 72 -3.21 3.95 10.54
C ILE A 72 -2.82 5.08 11.48
N ILE A 73 -2.05 4.76 12.52
CA ILE A 73 -1.64 5.71 13.58
C ILE A 73 -0.12 5.85 13.55
N GLY A 74 0.39 7.05 13.82
CA GLY A 74 1.81 7.40 13.75
C GLY A 74 2.25 7.88 12.37
N TYR A 75 1.30 8.15 11.46
CA TYR A 75 1.59 8.61 10.10
C TYR A 75 0.86 9.92 9.79
N CYS A 76 1.42 10.68 8.86
CA CYS A 76 0.78 11.84 8.25
C CYS A 76 0.89 11.78 6.72
N CYS A 77 -0.03 12.43 6.02
CA CYS A 77 0.03 12.59 4.58
C CYS A 77 0.61 13.96 4.24
N MET A 78 1.71 14.00 3.49
CA MET A 78 2.30 15.23 2.98
C MET A 78 2.35 15.21 1.46
N LEU A 79 2.20 16.38 0.83
CA LEU A 79 2.39 16.54 -0.61
C LEU A 79 3.88 16.61 -0.93
N TRP A 80 4.39 15.61 -1.64
CA TRP A 80 5.68 15.67 -2.29
C TRP A 80 5.47 16.11 -3.74
N ASP A 81 5.62 17.41 -3.97
CA ASP A 81 5.22 18.09 -5.21
C ASP A 81 3.72 17.85 -5.49
N GLN A 82 3.38 17.09 -6.54
CA GLN A 82 2.00 16.73 -6.89
C GLN A 82 1.52 15.38 -6.32
N TYR A 83 2.36 14.65 -5.58
CA TYR A 83 2.04 13.30 -5.09
C TYR A 83 1.87 13.27 -3.56
N PRO A 84 0.71 12.84 -3.04
CA PRO A 84 0.57 12.58 -1.61
C PRO A 84 1.43 11.38 -1.20
N ALA A 85 2.21 11.54 -0.13
CA ALA A 85 3.05 10.50 0.44
C ALA A 85 2.77 10.35 1.93
N LEU A 86 2.71 9.10 2.40
CA LEU A 86 2.72 8.78 3.82
C LEU A 86 4.13 8.94 4.38
N LEU A 87 4.23 9.69 5.47
CA LEU A 87 5.45 9.89 6.24
C LEU A 87 5.18 9.60 7.71
N ASP A 88 6.25 9.36 8.46
CA ASP A 88 6.17 9.26 9.91
C ASP A 88 5.62 10.58 10.48
N GLY A 89 4.53 10.47 11.21
CA GLY A 89 3.84 11.58 11.84
C GLY A 89 4.12 11.64 13.34
N PRO A 90 3.67 12.72 14.01
CA PRO A 90 3.67 12.79 15.45
C PRO A 90 2.93 11.60 16.10
N LEU A 91 3.25 11.31 17.36
CA LEU A 91 2.53 10.28 18.12
C LEU A 91 1.03 10.59 18.14
N GLY A 92 0.22 9.62 17.69
CA GLY A 92 -1.24 9.76 17.60
C GLY A 92 -1.74 10.40 16.29
N ALA A 93 -0.86 10.87 15.40
CA ALA A 93 -1.26 11.29 14.06
C ALA A 93 -1.95 10.13 13.35
N THR A 94 -3.10 10.38 12.74
CA THR A 94 -3.95 9.33 12.16
C THR A 94 -4.25 9.64 10.71
N VAL A 95 -4.07 8.66 9.82
CA VAL A 95 -4.52 8.72 8.43
C VAL A 95 -5.65 7.73 8.24
N HIS A 96 -6.75 8.22 7.69
CA HIS A 96 -7.91 7.41 7.32
C HIS A 96 -7.78 6.98 5.85
N GLY A 97 -8.20 5.76 5.57
CA GLY A 97 -8.04 5.15 4.27
C GLY A 97 -8.99 3.99 4.05
N MET A 98 -8.69 3.21 3.01
CA MET A 98 -9.39 1.98 2.66
C MET A 98 -8.40 0.82 2.60
N VAL A 99 -8.82 -0.36 3.01
CA VAL A 99 -8.08 -1.60 2.82
C VAL A 99 -8.70 -2.41 1.70
N TYR A 100 -7.84 -2.93 0.84
CA TYR A 100 -8.17 -3.91 -0.19
C TYR A 100 -7.43 -5.21 0.10
N GLU A 101 -8.12 -6.34 -0.04
CA GLU A 101 -7.53 -7.67 0.02
C GLU A 101 -7.26 -8.14 -1.40
N ALA A 102 -5.97 -8.20 -1.79
CA ALA A 102 -5.59 -8.70 -3.10
C ALA A 102 -5.97 -10.19 -3.21
N GLN A 103 -6.61 -10.55 -4.32
CA GLN A 103 -7.13 -11.90 -4.54
C GLN A 103 -6.20 -12.74 -5.42
N SER A 104 -5.26 -12.13 -6.13
CA SER A 104 -4.32 -12.84 -6.99
C SER A 104 -2.92 -12.18 -7.03
N PRO A 105 -1.86 -12.93 -7.42
CA PRO A 105 -0.51 -12.40 -7.59
C PRO A 105 -0.42 -11.24 -8.59
N GLU A 106 -1.25 -11.26 -9.64
CA GLU A 106 -1.23 -10.24 -10.68
C GLU A 106 -1.65 -8.85 -10.15
N GLU A 107 -2.47 -8.81 -9.09
CA GLU A 107 -2.86 -7.56 -8.41
C GLU A 107 -1.73 -6.98 -7.54
N VAL A 108 -0.75 -7.81 -7.17
CA VAL A 108 0.40 -7.46 -6.30
C VAL A 108 1.62 -6.99 -7.09
N GLU A 109 1.78 -7.43 -8.34
CA GLU A 109 2.96 -7.16 -9.17
C GLU A 109 2.94 -5.84 -9.98
N LEU A 110 2.10 -4.87 -9.59
CA LEU A 110 1.97 -3.56 -10.26
C LEU A 110 3.29 -2.78 -10.48
#